data_AF-V8C9B1-F1
#
_entry.id   AF-V8C9B1-F1
#
_cell.length_a   1.000
_cell.length_b   1.000
_cell.length_c   1.000
_cell.angle_alpha   90.00
_cell.angle_beta   90.00
_cell.angle_gamma   90.00
#
_symmetry.space_group_name_H-M   'P 1'
#
loop_
_entity.id
_entity.type
_entity.pdbx_description
1 polymer ?
#
loop_
_entity_poly.entity_id
_entity_poly.type
_entity_poly.pdbx_seq_one_letter_code
_entity_poly.pdbx_strand_id
1 'polypeptide(L)'
;METITITTQGTQNIRDLRSEAHRAIDSILNQKITNKNDGRVAQLSANGRDKILSGEALKKSINNDFSKEEHFKASKHIKELYENSILQKSHQDTKSKDIKQTHRYLADTKINNKEAQVLLTIREVIEHGNRIYSLELQEIRPMPNAKPTPS
;
A
#
# COMPACT_ATOMS: atom_id res chain seq x y z
N MET A 1 6.87 2.76 16.34
CA MET A 1 6.36 2.90 14.96
C MET A 1 5.62 4.21 14.89
N GLU A 2 5.90 5.04 13.88
CA GLU A 2 5.12 6.25 13.65
C GLU A 2 3.78 5.84 13.02
N THR A 3 2.68 6.12 13.72
CA THR A 3 1.34 5.90 13.18
C THR A 3 0.99 7.03 12.23
N ILE A 4 0.81 6.70 10.95
CA ILE A 4 0.43 7.68 9.94
C ILE A 4 -1.04 8.02 10.13
N THR A 5 -1.37 9.29 10.29
CA THR A 5 -2.77 9.76 10.39
C THR A 5 -3.23 10.35 9.07
N ILE A 6 -4.32 9.80 8.53
CA ILE A 6 -4.91 10.19 7.26
C ILE A 6 -6.29 10.78 7.53
N THR A 7 -6.50 12.01 7.05
CA THR A 7 -7.79 12.70 7.15
C THR A 7 -8.29 13.09 5.76
N THR A 8 -9.58 12.88 5.50
CA THR A 8 -10.25 13.26 4.25
C THR A 8 -11.18 14.45 4.46
N GLN A 9 -11.31 15.33 3.46
CA GLN A 9 -11.96 16.64 3.60
C GLN A 9 -13.43 16.69 3.10
N GLY A 10 -14.09 15.54 2.95
CA GLY A 10 -15.50 15.47 2.52
C GLY A 10 -15.70 14.81 1.16
N THR A 11 -16.87 15.00 0.56
CA THR A 11 -17.33 14.23 -0.62
C THR A 11 -16.85 14.84 -1.93
N GLN A 12 -15.80 14.27 -2.50
CA GLN A 12 -15.36 14.56 -3.87
C GLN A 12 -15.85 13.47 -4.83
N ASN A 13 -16.00 13.79 -6.11
CA ASN A 13 -16.31 12.77 -7.10
C ASN A 13 -15.09 11.84 -7.33
N ILE A 14 -15.37 10.61 -7.76
CA ILE A 14 -14.34 9.58 -7.94
C ILE A 14 -13.28 9.95 -9.00
N ARG A 15 -13.67 10.72 -10.03
CA ARG A 15 -12.77 11.12 -11.12
C ARG A 15 -11.69 12.05 -10.60
N ASP A 16 -12.06 13.03 -9.79
CA ASP A 16 -11.14 14.02 -9.22
C ASP A 16 -10.22 13.37 -8.20
N LEU A 17 -10.77 12.56 -7.29
CA LEU A 17 -9.98 11.79 -6.31
C LEU A 17 -8.92 10.92 -6.99
N ARG A 18 -9.31 10.20 -8.06
CA ARG A 18 -8.37 9.37 -8.82
C ARG A 18 -7.33 10.20 -9.54
N SER A 19 -7.74 11.31 -10.16
CA SER A 19 -6.82 12.21 -10.89
C SER A 19 -5.78 12.85 -9.95
N GLU A 20 -6.20 13.26 -8.76
CA GLU A 20 -5.29 13.77 -7.74
C GLU A 20 -4.33 12.70 -7.21
N ALA A 21 -4.83 11.49 -6.92
CA ALA A 21 -4.00 10.39 -6.46
C ALA A 21 -2.99 9.97 -7.54
N HIS A 22 -3.40 9.98 -8.80
CA HIS A 22 -2.52 9.75 -9.94
C HIS A 22 -1.38 10.78 -9.99
N ARG A 23 -1.68 12.08 -9.95
CA ARG A 23 -0.67 13.14 -9.93
C ARG A 23 0.30 13.02 -8.76
N ALA A 24 -0.21 12.70 -7.56
CA ALA A 24 0.64 12.52 -6.39
C ALA A 24 1.60 11.32 -6.56
N ILE A 25 1.10 10.20 -7.07
CA ILE A 25 1.90 9.00 -7.29
C ILE A 25 2.89 9.19 -8.44
N ASP A 26 2.54 9.94 -9.50
CA ASP A 26 3.44 10.24 -10.62
C ASP A 26 4.74 10.88 -10.14
N SER A 27 4.66 11.73 -9.13
CA SER A 27 5.83 12.41 -8.55
C SER A 27 6.84 11.47 -7.87
N ILE A 28 6.48 10.20 -7.62
CA ILE A 28 7.34 9.21 -6.93
C ILE A 28 7.64 7.96 -7.78
N LEU A 29 7.21 7.93 -9.04
CA LEU A 29 7.45 6.79 -9.93
C LEU A 29 8.96 6.57 -10.15
N ASN A 30 9.37 5.30 -10.12
CA ASN A 30 10.75 4.85 -10.32
C ASN A 30 11.78 5.47 -9.35
N GLN A 31 11.32 6.13 -8.28
CA GLN A 31 12.19 6.59 -7.21
C GLN A 31 12.47 5.43 -6.26
N LYS A 32 13.69 5.41 -5.72
CA LYS A 32 14.08 4.49 -4.65
C LYS A 32 13.38 4.90 -3.37
N ILE A 33 12.55 4.03 -2.82
CA ILE A 33 11.89 4.19 -1.53
C ILE A 33 12.48 3.16 -0.59
N THR A 34 13.05 3.59 0.54
CA THR A 34 13.73 2.69 1.48
C THR A 34 12.84 2.47 2.69
N ASN A 35 12.53 1.21 3.00
CA ASN A 35 11.87 0.87 4.26
C ASN A 35 12.81 1.15 5.44
N LYS A 36 12.36 1.92 6.43
CA LYS A 36 13.16 2.34 7.58
C LYS A 36 13.42 1.21 8.59
N ASN A 37 12.58 0.16 8.58
CA ASN A 37 12.65 -0.93 9.56
C ASN A 37 13.58 -2.06 9.12
N ASP A 38 13.72 -2.34 7.81
CA ASP A 38 14.56 -3.43 7.29
C ASP A 38 15.56 -3.02 6.19
N GLY A 39 15.55 -1.76 5.77
CA GLY A 39 16.45 -1.21 4.76
C GLY A 39 16.16 -1.65 3.32
N ARG A 40 15.06 -2.38 3.06
CA ARG A 40 14.73 -2.83 1.70
C ARG A 40 14.34 -1.65 0.83
N VAL A 41 14.93 -1.60 -0.37
CA VAL A 41 14.68 -0.54 -1.34
C VAL A 41 13.68 -1.03 -2.39
N ALA A 42 12.51 -0.40 -2.46
CA ALA A 42 11.50 -0.64 -3.48
C ALA A 42 11.35 0.54 -4.42
N GLN A 43 10.64 0.31 -5.53
CA GLN A 43 10.23 1.33 -6.47
C GLN A 43 8.76 1.10 -6.84
N LEU A 44 8.08 2.18 -7.21
CA LEU A 44 6.72 2.12 -7.72
C LEU A 44 6.73 2.36 -9.24
N SER A 45 6.20 1.41 -10.00
CA SER A 45 6.06 1.52 -11.45
C SER A 45 4.70 2.11 -11.84
N ALA A 46 4.56 2.55 -13.09
CA ALA A 46 3.27 2.99 -13.63
C ALA A 46 2.19 1.88 -13.52
N ASN A 47 2.56 0.63 -13.80
CA ASN A 47 1.67 -0.52 -13.62
C ASN A 47 1.28 -0.72 -12.15
N GLY A 48 2.20 -0.49 -11.22
CA GLY A 48 1.91 -0.51 -9.78
C GLY A 48 0.90 0.55 -9.38
N ARG A 49 1.10 1.81 -9.83
CA ARG A 49 0.15 2.91 -9.64
C ARG A 49 -1.25 2.55 -10.18
N ASP A 50 -1.34 2.05 -11.41
CA ASP A 50 -2.63 1.75 -12.04
C ASP A 50 -3.40 0.67 -11.29
N LYS A 51 -2.70 -0.32 -10.72
CA LYS A 51 -3.31 -1.31 -9.82
C LYS A 51 -3.81 -0.70 -8.52
N ILE A 52 -3.00 0.16 -7.88
CA ILE A 52 -3.38 0.86 -6.65
C ILE A 52 -4.64 1.70 -6.85
N LEU A 53 -4.78 2.37 -8.01
CA LEU A 53 -5.89 3.28 -8.33
C LEU A 53 -7.07 2.62 -9.06
N SER A 54 -6.97 1.31 -9.29
CA SER A 54 -7.95 0.53 -10.05
C SER A 54 -9.33 0.47 -9.37
N GLY A 55 -10.37 0.22 -10.15
CA GLY A 55 -11.71 -0.02 -9.62
C GLY A 55 -11.76 -1.24 -8.68
N GLU A 56 -10.95 -2.26 -8.93
CA GLU A 56 -10.87 -3.45 -8.08
C GLU A 56 -10.26 -3.16 -6.71
N ALA A 57 -9.17 -2.40 -6.66
CA ALA A 57 -8.54 -1.98 -5.40
C ALA A 57 -9.47 -1.09 -4.58
N LEU A 58 -10.17 -0.17 -5.24
CA LEU A 58 -11.22 0.64 -4.61
C LEU A 58 -12.35 -0.24 -4.06
N LYS A 59 -12.87 -1.19 -4.85
CA LYS A 59 -13.94 -2.10 -4.42
C LYS A 59 -13.54 -2.89 -3.18
N LYS A 60 -12.30 -3.37 -3.10
CA LYS A 60 -11.78 -4.05 -1.89
C LYS A 60 -11.80 -3.15 -0.66
N SER A 61 -11.41 -1.89 -0.82
CA SER A 61 -11.43 -0.92 0.29
C SER A 61 -12.86 -0.66 0.76
N ILE A 62 -13.81 -0.51 -0.17
CA ILE A 62 -15.24 -0.35 0.14
C ILE A 62 -15.80 -1.57 0.86
N ASN A 63 -15.44 -2.78 0.44
CA ASN A 63 -15.84 -4.02 1.11
C ASN A 63 -15.29 -4.15 2.54
N ASN A 64 -14.25 -3.38 2.86
CA ASN A 64 -13.62 -3.31 4.19
C ASN A 64 -14.05 -2.04 4.96
N ASP A 65 -15.18 -1.43 4.60
CA ASP A 65 -15.78 -0.25 5.24
C ASP A 65 -14.93 1.04 5.14
N PHE A 66 -14.10 1.14 4.09
CA PHE A 66 -13.40 2.38 3.73
C PHE A 66 -14.05 3.07 2.53
N SER A 67 -14.22 4.39 2.63
CA SER A 67 -14.78 5.21 1.56
C SER A 67 -13.81 5.36 0.38
N LYS A 68 -14.31 5.87 -0.75
CA LYS A 68 -13.47 6.22 -1.90
C LYS A 68 -12.44 7.29 -1.57
N GLU A 69 -12.82 8.29 -0.79
CA GLU A 69 -11.93 9.34 -0.30
C GLU A 69 -10.80 8.76 0.55
N GLU A 70 -11.15 7.84 1.46
CA GLU A 70 -10.21 7.16 2.35
C GLU A 70 -9.20 6.34 1.54
N HIS A 71 -9.68 5.55 0.57
CA HIS A 71 -8.83 4.79 -0.34
C HIS A 71 -7.86 5.67 -1.11
N PHE A 72 -8.34 6.70 -1.82
CA PHE A 72 -7.46 7.53 -2.65
C PHE A 72 -6.50 8.38 -1.81
N LYS A 73 -6.92 8.83 -0.61
CA LYS A 73 -6.03 9.55 0.29
C LYS A 73 -4.93 8.63 0.85
N ALA A 74 -5.24 7.39 1.21
CA ALA A 74 -4.21 6.42 1.61
C ALA A 74 -3.24 6.11 0.46
N SER A 75 -3.73 5.94 -0.77
CA SER A 75 -2.90 5.75 -1.96
C SER A 75 -1.91 6.91 -2.19
N LYS A 76 -2.30 8.16 -1.89
CA LYS A 76 -1.39 9.32 -1.95
C LYS A 76 -0.23 9.24 -0.94
N HIS A 77 -0.38 8.47 0.15
CA HIS A 77 0.64 8.28 1.20
C HIS A 77 1.42 6.96 1.03
N ILE A 78 1.34 6.30 -0.13
CA ILE A 78 1.96 4.99 -0.35
C ILE A 78 3.46 4.94 -0.04
N LYS A 79 4.19 6.03 -0.32
CA LYS A 79 5.62 6.16 0.01
C LYS A 79 5.84 6.07 1.52
N GLU A 80 5.15 6.93 2.28
CA GLU A 80 5.28 7.00 3.74
C GLU A 80 4.79 5.70 4.41
N LEU A 81 3.68 5.14 3.91
CA LEU A 81 3.17 3.83 4.36
C LEU A 81 4.22 2.74 4.17
N TYR A 82 4.88 2.70 3.01
CA TYR A 82 5.94 1.71 2.79
C TYR A 82 7.18 1.97 3.66
N GLU A 83 7.64 3.22 3.74
CA GLU A 83 8.82 3.61 4.55
C GLU A 83 8.68 3.18 6.01
N ASN A 84 7.47 3.25 6.58
CA ASN A 84 7.22 2.93 7.98
C ASN A 84 6.63 1.53 8.22
N SER A 85 6.33 0.76 7.16
CA SER A 85 5.76 -0.59 7.28
C SER A 85 6.75 -1.62 7.82
N ILE A 86 6.23 -2.72 8.36
CA ILE A 86 7.02 -3.82 8.93
C ILE A 86 6.86 -5.05 8.05
N LEU A 87 7.94 -5.74 7.75
CA LEU A 87 7.90 -7.03 7.07
C LEU A 87 7.14 -8.05 7.94
N GLN A 88 6.02 -8.55 7.42
CA GLN A 88 5.25 -9.61 8.07
C GLN A 88 5.75 -11.00 7.65
N LYS A 89 5.86 -11.21 6.34
CA LYS A 89 6.29 -12.51 5.79
C LYS A 89 6.81 -12.38 4.37
N SER A 90 7.65 -13.33 4.01
CA SER A 90 8.10 -13.54 2.63
C SER A 90 7.68 -14.93 2.17
N HIS A 91 7.32 -15.07 0.91
CA HIS A 91 7.04 -16.37 0.30
C HIS A 91 7.47 -16.36 -1.15
N GLN A 92 7.87 -17.52 -1.66
CA GLN A 92 8.12 -17.69 -3.09
C GLN A 92 6.79 -17.64 -3.85
N ASP A 93 6.77 -16.91 -4.96
CA ASP A 93 5.64 -16.98 -5.87
C ASP A 93 5.81 -18.22 -6.75
N THR A 94 4.89 -19.18 -6.64
CA THR A 94 4.95 -20.44 -7.39
C THR A 94 4.24 -20.35 -8.74
N LYS A 95 3.57 -19.22 -9.05
CA LYS A 95 2.75 -19.05 -10.26
C LYS A 95 3.45 -18.26 -11.36
N SER A 96 4.47 -17.48 -11.03
CA SER A 96 5.27 -16.72 -12.01
C SER A 96 6.74 -17.11 -11.92
N LYS A 97 7.35 -17.44 -13.06
CA LYS A 97 8.77 -17.81 -13.13
C LYS A 97 9.70 -16.60 -12.91
N ASP A 98 9.19 -15.39 -13.10
CA ASP A 98 9.97 -14.15 -13.07
C ASP A 98 9.94 -13.46 -11.68
N ILE A 99 8.97 -13.85 -10.84
CA ILE A 99 8.86 -13.38 -9.45
C ILE A 99 9.62 -14.36 -8.56
N LYS A 100 10.74 -13.92 -8.00
CA LYS A 100 11.53 -14.74 -7.09
C LYS A 100 10.86 -14.86 -5.71
N GLN A 101 10.38 -13.75 -5.18
CA GLN A 101 9.72 -13.68 -3.88
C GLN A 101 8.67 -12.57 -3.82
N THR A 102 7.64 -12.81 -3.01
CA THR A 102 6.66 -11.80 -2.62
C THR A 102 6.77 -11.54 -1.12
N HIS A 103 6.98 -10.28 -0.76
CA HIS A 103 7.07 -9.81 0.62
C HIS A 103 5.80 -9.05 0.99
N ARG A 104 5.21 -9.39 2.14
CA ARG A 104 4.04 -8.71 2.69
C ARG A 104 4.47 -7.81 3.83
N TYR A 105 4.09 -6.55 3.75
CA TYR A 105 4.39 -5.52 4.73
C TYR A 105 3.09 -4.99 5.34
N LEU A 106 3.13 -4.63 6.61
CA LEU A 106 2.01 -4.05 7.33
C LEU A 106 2.38 -2.64 7.80
N ALA A 107 1.53 -1.66 7.47
CA ALA A 107 1.59 -0.33 8.04
C ALA A 107 0.33 -0.08 8.86
N ASP A 108 0.51 0.20 10.15
CA ASP A 108 -0.58 0.63 11.02
C ASP A 108 -0.83 2.13 10.78
N THR A 109 -2.10 2.49 10.62
CA THR A 109 -2.51 3.85 10.27
C THR A 109 -3.86 4.17 10.91
N LYS A 110 -4.16 5.47 11.01
CA LYS A 110 -5.46 5.96 11.46
C LYS A 110 -6.11 6.75 10.33
N ILE A 111 -7.24 6.27 9.81
CA ILE A 111 -7.95 6.90 8.71
C ILE A 111 -9.27 7.46 9.23
N ASN A 112 -9.45 8.78 9.24
CA ASN A 112 -10.66 9.44 9.79
C ASN A 112 -11.05 8.91 11.18
N ASN A 113 -10.06 8.79 12.07
CA ASN A 113 -10.18 8.22 13.40
C ASN A 113 -10.43 6.71 13.50
N LYS A 114 -10.52 5.99 12.38
CA LYS A 114 -10.58 4.52 12.36
C LYS A 114 -9.16 3.94 12.41
N GLU A 115 -8.88 3.09 13.38
CA GLU A 115 -7.64 2.30 13.38
C GLU A 115 -7.69 1.31 12.21
N ALA A 116 -6.66 1.35 11.38
CA ALA A 116 -6.59 0.61 10.15
C ALA A 116 -5.20 0.01 9.95
N GLN A 117 -5.14 -1.02 9.13
CA GLN A 117 -3.88 -1.62 8.71
C GLN A 117 -3.84 -1.69 7.18
N VAL A 118 -2.76 -1.16 6.61
CA VAL A 118 -2.48 -1.25 5.18
C VAL A 118 -1.54 -2.42 4.93
N LEU A 119 -2.01 -3.36 4.12
CA LEU A 119 -1.20 -4.46 3.62
C LEU A 119 -0.56 -4.05 2.30
N LEU A 120 0.76 -3.99 2.31
CA LEU A 120 1.60 -3.67 1.16
C LEU A 120 2.28 -4.93 0.66
N THR A 121 2.50 -4.98 -0.65
CA THR A 121 3.17 -6.10 -1.31
C THR A 121 4.37 -5.59 -2.07
N ILE A 122 5.53 -6.19 -1.82
CA ILE A 122 6.72 -6.00 -2.63
C ILE A 122 6.98 -7.29 -3.39
N ARG A 123 6.99 -7.21 -4.72
CA ARG A 123 7.43 -8.33 -5.58
C ARG A 123 8.88 -8.16 -5.97
N GLU A 124 9.68 -9.16 -5.65
CA GLU A 124 11.06 -9.31 -6.09
C GLU A 124 11.08 -9.92 -7.49
N VAL A 125 11.28 -9.09 -8.51
CA VAL A 125 11.37 -9.48 -9.92
C VAL A 125 12.82 -9.45 -10.35
N ILE A 126 13.24 -10.42 -11.17
CA ILE A 126 14.55 -10.40 -11.83
C ILE A 126 14.35 -10.00 -13.28
N GLU A 127 14.81 -8.80 -13.65
CA GLU A 127 14.71 -8.28 -15.01
C GLU A 127 16.11 -7.99 -15.54
N HIS A 128 16.52 -8.65 -16.62
CA HIS A 128 17.88 -8.55 -17.20
C HIS A 128 19.01 -8.76 -16.17
N GLY A 129 18.79 -9.64 -15.18
CA GLY A 129 19.74 -9.89 -14.08
C GLY A 129 19.67 -8.89 -12.92
N ASN A 130 18.91 -7.81 -13.05
CA ASN A 130 18.70 -6.83 -11.99
C ASN A 130 17.51 -7.21 -11.11
N ARG A 131 17.68 -7.07 -9.80
CA ARG A 131 16.61 -7.29 -8.83
C ARG A 131 15.79 -6.01 -8.65
N ILE A 132 14.53 -6.07 -9.04
CA ILE A 132 13.57 -4.96 -8.93
C ILE A 132 12.51 -5.33 -7.90
N TYR A 133 12.21 -4.39 -7.02
CA TYR A 133 11.20 -4.52 -5.98
C TYR A 133 10.02 -3.63 -6.33
N SER A 134 8.93 -4.22 -6.81
CA SER A 134 7.73 -3.48 -7.22
C SER A 134 6.73 -3.39 -6.07
N LEU A 135 6.40 -2.17 -5.63
CA LEU A 135 5.45 -1.86 -4.56
C LEU A 135 4.00 -1.85 -5.06
N GLU A 136 3.11 -2.55 -4.36
CA GLU A 136 1.65 -2.54 -4.58
C GLU A 136 0.91 -2.35 -3.24
N LEU A 137 -0.16 -1.55 -3.24
CA LEU A 137 -1.15 -1.53 -2.16
C LEU A 137 -2.11 -2.69 -2.38
N GLN A 138 -2.12 -3.65 -1.47
CA GLN A 138 -2.96 -4.84 -1.60
C GLN A 138 -4.34 -4.62 -0.99
N GLU A 139 -4.39 -4.06 0.22
CA GLU A 139 -5.60 -3.97 1.02
C GLU A 139 -5.47 -2.90 2.09
N ILE A 140 -6.57 -2.18 2.33
CA ILE A 140 -6.79 -1.42 3.56
C ILE A 140 -7.86 -2.19 4.31
N ARG A 141 -7.59 -2.54 5.57
CA ARG A 141 -8.52 -3.27 6.42
C ARG A 141 -8.63 -2.61 7.79
N PRO A 142 -9.76 -2.78 8.50
CA PRO A 142 -9.83 -2.41 9.90
C PRO A 142 -8.68 -3.09 10.65
N MET A 143 -8.12 -2.41 11.65
CA MET A 143 -7.14 -3.06 12.50
C MET A 143 -7.78 -4.32 13.11
N PRO A 144 -7.13 -5.49 13.05
CA PRO A 144 -7.67 -6.68 13.69
C PRO A 144 -7.91 -6.32 15.16
N ASN A 145 -9.15 -6.46 15.64
CA ASN A 145 -9.42 -6.33 17.07
C ASN A 145 -8.39 -7.21 17.78
N ALA A 146 -7.52 -6.63 18.60
CA ALA A 146 -6.78 -7.41 19.57
C ALA A 146 -7.87 -8.21 20.30
N LYS A 147 -7.84 -9.54 20.17
CA LYS A 147 -8.70 -10.38 21.01
C LYS A 147 -8.50 -9.85 22.43
N PRO A 148 -9.56 -9.56 23.21
CA PRO A 148 -9.36 -9.23 24.60
C PRO A 148 -8.53 -10.36 25.19
N THR A 149 -7.35 -10.01 25.71
CA THR A 149 -6.54 -10.93 26.49
C THR A 149 -7.47 -11.48 27.57
N PRO A 150 -7.70 -12.80 27.66
CA PRO A 150 -8.49 -13.32 28.76
C PRO A 150 -7.78 -12.94 30.06
N SER A 151 -8.49 -12.17 30.89
CA SER A 151 -8.11 -11.89 32.28
C SER A 151 -7.95 -13.18 33.08
#